data_AF-A0A6G1DYX0-F1
#
_entry.id   AF-A0A6G1DYX0-F1
#
_cell.length_a   1.000
_cell.length_b   1.000
_cell.length_c   1.000
_cell.angle_alpha   90.00
_cell.angle_beta   90.00
_cell.angle_gamma   90.00
#
_symmetry.space_group_name_H-M   'P 1'
#
loop_
_entity.id
_entity.type
_entity.pdbx_description
1 polymer ?
#
loop_
_entity_poly.entity_id
_entity_poly.type
_entity_poly.pdbx_seq_one_letter_code
_entity_poly.pdbx_strand_id
1 'polypeptide(L)'
;MAFIRSYVVPEGFPDSVTPSYVPYMTWRALKHFFGGAMGVFTTRTLLSSVGVSQSKVTPGAIAINWILKDGAGRVGKMLFARQGKKFDYDLKQLRFSSDLLLEIGAGIELATAAFPQFFLPMACVANVVKNVAAVTSTSTRTPIYKAYARGENIGDVTAKGESVGNIADLLGTGLSIFISKRNPSLVTSFAFLSCGYLLSSYHEVRSVVLNTLNRARFTVAVNSFIKTGHIPSLKEGNSQETIFNPPWRHEPIAIGSRFGEAFQEPASFVATRPLFEDERYMVTYNPAKDKVYALLKDQAKSDDIIKAAFHAHVLLHFINASHARKQMNSKRSDHYGNPCGSCAAAPWRHARHWGSAIRAAKADGAQGEAVKERSVSVVLLSGGQGKRMGASMPKQYLPLLGLPIALHSLKTFCQLKEVKEVVVVCDPDYKDVFEGSIENVQIPIKFALPGKERQDSVFNGLQEVDGDSELVCIHDSARPLVSSEDVKKVLEDAAVHGAAVLGVPVKATIKEADNNSFVVKTLDRKTLWEMQTPQVMKPNLLKDGFELVKRDGLEVTDDVSIVEYLKHPVYITEGSYTNIKVTTPDDLLLAERLMNEK
;
A
#
# COMPACT_ATOMS: atom_id res chain seq x y z
N MET A 1 9.80 -40.07 -2.47
CA MET A 1 10.20 -38.72 -2.93
C MET A 1 9.42 -38.25 -4.17
N ALA A 2 9.30 -39.06 -5.23
CA ALA A 2 8.61 -38.65 -6.47
C ALA A 2 7.14 -38.21 -6.27
N PHE A 3 6.34 -38.98 -5.51
CA PHE A 3 4.93 -38.65 -5.23
C PHE A 3 4.75 -37.30 -4.50
N ILE A 4 5.57 -37.02 -3.49
CA ILE A 4 5.54 -35.76 -2.75
C ILE A 4 5.89 -34.60 -3.69
N ARG A 5 6.93 -34.76 -4.50
CA ARG A 5 7.39 -33.72 -5.45
C ARG A 5 6.37 -33.43 -6.55
N SER A 6 5.56 -34.42 -6.95
CA SER A 6 4.56 -34.25 -8.03
C SER A 6 3.18 -33.81 -7.53
N TYR A 7 2.76 -34.20 -6.33
CA TYR A 7 1.38 -33.97 -5.85
C TYR A 7 1.26 -33.07 -4.63
N VAL A 8 2.33 -32.84 -3.86
CA VAL A 8 2.25 -32.16 -2.54
C VAL A 8 2.92 -30.79 -2.54
N VAL A 9 4.01 -30.63 -3.29
CA VAL A 9 4.74 -29.35 -3.38
C VAL A 9 4.73 -28.79 -4.80
N PRO A 10 4.82 -27.45 -4.96
CA PRO A 10 4.86 -26.82 -6.28
C PRO A 10 6.11 -27.19 -7.08
N GLU A 11 6.03 -27.06 -8.39
CA GLU A 11 7.18 -27.18 -9.28
C GLU A 11 8.25 -26.14 -8.92
N GLY A 12 9.52 -26.53 -8.97
CA GLY A 12 10.63 -25.67 -8.55
C GLY A 12 10.75 -25.44 -7.04
N PHE A 13 10.04 -26.21 -6.20
CA PHE A 13 10.20 -26.17 -4.75
C PHE A 13 11.65 -26.54 -4.34
N PRO A 14 12.30 -25.83 -3.40
CA PRO A 14 11.73 -24.80 -2.51
C PRO A 14 11.69 -23.37 -3.06
N ASP A 15 12.40 -23.08 -4.15
CA ASP A 15 12.64 -21.70 -4.59
C ASP A 15 11.43 -21.01 -5.22
N SER A 16 10.45 -21.79 -5.68
CA SER A 16 9.21 -21.30 -6.30
C SER A 16 8.19 -20.71 -5.33
N VAL A 17 8.39 -20.86 -4.01
CA VAL A 17 7.49 -20.35 -2.97
C VAL A 17 8.22 -19.65 -1.84
N THR A 18 7.51 -18.81 -1.08
CA THR A 18 8.07 -18.21 0.14
C THR A 18 8.31 -19.26 1.26
N PRO A 19 9.25 -19.01 2.20
CA PRO A 19 9.52 -19.92 3.31
C PRO A 19 8.31 -20.20 4.23
N SER A 20 7.33 -19.30 4.27
CA SER A 20 6.09 -19.47 5.03
C SER A 20 5.11 -20.49 4.42
N TYR A 21 5.35 -20.96 3.21
CA TYR A 21 4.49 -21.94 2.53
C TYR A 21 4.42 -23.28 3.29
N VAL A 22 5.57 -23.83 3.70
CA VAL A 22 5.62 -25.16 4.32
C VAL A 22 4.89 -25.18 5.67
N PRO A 23 5.16 -24.27 6.63
CA PRO A 23 4.42 -24.25 7.88
C PRO A 23 2.90 -24.13 7.68
N TYR A 24 2.49 -23.30 6.72
CA TYR A 24 1.08 -23.14 6.37
C TYR A 24 0.46 -24.44 5.86
N MET A 25 1.09 -25.11 4.91
CA MET A 25 0.58 -26.36 4.35
C MET A 25 0.54 -27.49 5.37
N THR A 26 1.49 -27.54 6.31
CA THR A 26 1.48 -28.53 7.41
C THR A 26 0.26 -28.34 8.32
N TRP A 27 0.01 -27.12 8.80
CA TRP A 27 -1.14 -26.85 9.66
C TRP A 27 -2.47 -26.99 8.91
N ARG A 28 -2.49 -26.62 7.62
CA ARG A 28 -3.63 -26.85 6.73
C ARG A 28 -3.95 -28.33 6.58
N ALA A 29 -2.95 -29.18 6.38
CA ALA A 29 -3.13 -30.63 6.32
C ALA A 29 -3.77 -31.13 7.62
N LEU A 30 -3.22 -30.74 8.77
CA LEU A 30 -3.76 -31.14 10.07
C LEU A 30 -5.20 -30.66 10.28
N LYS A 31 -5.53 -29.43 9.85
CA LYS A 31 -6.90 -28.91 9.87
C LYS A 31 -7.85 -29.77 9.03
N HIS A 32 -7.48 -30.06 7.78
CA HIS A 32 -8.30 -30.90 6.90
C HIS A 32 -8.47 -32.32 7.43
N PHE A 33 -7.45 -32.88 8.08
CA PHE A 33 -7.56 -34.16 8.77
C PHE A 33 -8.64 -34.14 9.86
N PHE A 34 -8.64 -33.15 10.75
CA PHE A 34 -9.70 -33.03 11.76
C PHE A 34 -11.08 -32.76 11.14
N GLY A 35 -11.13 -31.96 10.06
CA GLY A 35 -12.37 -31.67 9.32
C GLY A 35 -13.00 -32.90 8.67
N GLY A 36 -12.20 -33.72 7.98
CA GLY A 36 -12.66 -34.98 7.39
C GLY A 36 -13.14 -35.96 8.46
N ALA A 37 -12.41 -36.05 9.58
CA ALA A 37 -12.83 -36.86 10.72
C ALA A 37 -14.19 -36.40 11.29
N MET A 38 -14.39 -35.08 11.40
CA MET A 38 -15.64 -34.47 11.86
C MET A 38 -16.81 -34.77 10.91
N GLY A 39 -16.59 -34.71 9.60
CA GLY A 39 -17.63 -34.90 8.58
C GLY A 39 -18.37 -36.24 8.67
N VAL A 40 -17.69 -37.30 9.12
CA VAL A 40 -18.31 -38.61 9.34
C VAL A 40 -19.33 -38.58 10.47
N PHE A 41 -19.01 -37.92 11.60
CA PHE A 41 -19.91 -37.81 12.74
C PHE A 41 -21.12 -36.94 12.45
N THR A 42 -20.93 -35.80 11.78
CA THR A 42 -22.05 -34.91 11.42
C THR A 42 -23.00 -35.59 10.43
N THR A 43 -22.45 -36.31 9.44
CA THR A 43 -23.25 -37.06 8.46
C THR A 43 -24.06 -38.18 9.12
N ARG A 44 -23.42 -39.00 9.98
CA ARG A 44 -24.13 -40.05 10.75
C ARG A 44 -25.28 -39.47 11.57
N THR A 45 -25.05 -38.32 12.19
CA THR A 45 -26.01 -37.65 13.05
C THR A 45 -27.19 -37.08 12.26
N LEU A 46 -26.92 -36.44 11.12
CA LEU A 46 -27.95 -35.97 10.20
C LEU A 46 -28.84 -37.12 9.71
N LEU A 47 -28.24 -38.23 9.26
CA LEU A 47 -29.00 -39.39 8.78
C LEU A 47 -29.90 -39.97 9.88
N SER A 48 -29.39 -40.04 11.11
CA SER A 48 -30.19 -40.46 12.27
C SER A 48 -31.31 -39.46 12.61
N SER A 49 -31.03 -38.15 12.55
CA SER A 49 -31.99 -37.09 12.93
C SER A 49 -33.13 -36.95 11.91
N VAL A 50 -32.84 -37.17 10.63
CA VAL A 50 -33.83 -37.16 9.54
C VAL A 50 -34.74 -38.39 9.57
N GLY A 51 -34.42 -39.40 10.38
CA GLY A 51 -35.21 -40.61 10.52
C GLY A 51 -34.93 -41.65 9.45
N VAL A 52 -33.77 -41.62 8.78
CA VAL A 52 -33.36 -42.66 7.81
C VAL A 52 -33.30 -44.05 8.46
N SER A 53 -33.03 -44.11 9.77
CA SER A 53 -33.05 -45.34 10.57
C SER A 53 -34.44 -45.75 11.08
N GLN A 54 -35.48 -44.94 10.85
CA GLN A 54 -36.85 -45.22 11.32
C GLN A 54 -37.71 -45.72 10.16
N SER A 55 -38.30 -46.91 10.31
CA SER A 55 -39.15 -47.55 9.28
C SER A 55 -40.44 -46.80 8.93
N LYS A 56 -40.77 -45.73 9.68
CA LYS A 56 -42.03 -44.96 9.54
C LYS A 56 -41.92 -43.74 8.62
N VAL A 57 -40.72 -43.29 8.24
CA VAL A 57 -40.55 -42.06 7.47
C VAL A 57 -40.40 -42.39 5.97
N THR A 58 -41.25 -41.80 5.13
CA THR A 58 -41.18 -42.02 3.67
C THR A 58 -39.92 -41.38 3.08
N PRO A 59 -39.16 -42.08 2.21
CA PRO A 59 -37.96 -41.54 1.57
C PRO A 59 -38.15 -40.18 0.86
N GLY A 60 -39.35 -39.91 0.32
CA GLY A 60 -39.68 -38.62 -0.29
C GLY A 60 -39.69 -37.45 0.70
N ALA A 61 -40.19 -37.66 1.93
CA ALA A 61 -40.18 -36.62 2.97
C ALA A 61 -38.76 -36.30 3.43
N ILE A 62 -37.90 -37.33 3.51
CA ILE A 62 -36.46 -37.21 3.78
C ILE A 62 -35.78 -36.36 2.71
N ALA A 63 -36.06 -36.64 1.43
CA ALA A 63 -35.50 -35.89 0.30
C ALA A 63 -35.93 -34.41 0.31
N ILE A 64 -37.20 -34.10 0.60
CA ILE A 64 -37.70 -32.72 0.71
C ILE A 64 -36.95 -31.96 1.81
N ASN A 65 -36.82 -32.54 3.00
CA ASN A 65 -36.07 -31.93 4.10
C ASN A 65 -34.61 -31.65 3.72
N TRP A 66 -33.98 -32.56 2.96
CA TRP A 66 -32.61 -32.38 2.49
C TRP A 66 -32.48 -31.24 1.47
N ILE A 67 -33.39 -31.18 0.51
CA ILE A 67 -33.43 -30.11 -0.51
C ILE A 67 -33.69 -28.75 0.14
N LEU A 68 -34.61 -28.67 1.10
CA LEU A 68 -34.90 -27.43 1.82
C LEU A 68 -33.66 -26.95 2.60
N LYS A 69 -32.99 -27.87 3.32
CA LYS A 69 -31.73 -27.59 4.02
C LYS A 69 -30.66 -27.04 3.08
N ASP A 70 -30.45 -27.69 1.93
CA ASP A 70 -29.43 -27.30 0.95
C ASP A 70 -29.80 -26.01 0.20
N GLY A 71 -31.08 -25.82 -0.11
CA GLY A 71 -31.62 -24.60 -0.69
C GLY A 71 -31.40 -23.39 0.19
N ALA A 72 -31.72 -23.49 1.49
CA ALA A 72 -31.46 -22.43 2.47
C ALA A 72 -29.98 -22.05 2.52
N GLY A 73 -29.08 -23.04 2.56
CA GLY A 73 -27.63 -22.82 2.54
C GLY A 73 -27.15 -22.04 1.31
N ARG A 74 -27.65 -22.40 0.11
CA ARG A 74 -27.30 -21.71 -1.14
C ARG A 74 -27.80 -20.26 -1.16
N VAL A 75 -29.04 -20.01 -0.71
CA VAL A 75 -29.59 -18.64 -0.58
C VAL A 75 -28.77 -17.81 0.40
N GLY A 76 -28.42 -18.38 1.57
CA GLY A 76 -27.57 -17.72 2.56
C GLY A 76 -26.21 -17.31 1.99
N LYS A 77 -25.55 -18.22 1.25
CA LYS A 77 -24.29 -17.93 0.54
C LYS A 77 -24.43 -16.83 -0.49
N MET A 78 -25.50 -16.84 -1.29
CA MET A 78 -25.78 -15.79 -2.29
C MET A 78 -25.95 -14.41 -1.64
N LEU A 79 -26.73 -14.33 -0.56
CA LEU A 79 -26.96 -13.07 0.15
C LEU A 79 -25.67 -12.53 0.80
N PHE A 80 -24.87 -13.42 1.38
CA PHE A 80 -23.61 -13.06 2.04
C PHE A 80 -22.53 -12.60 1.05
N ALA A 81 -22.55 -13.10 -0.20
CA ALA A 81 -21.60 -12.71 -1.23
C ALA A 81 -21.57 -11.19 -1.52
N ARG A 82 -22.65 -10.46 -1.19
CA ARG A 82 -22.70 -8.98 -1.27
C ARG A 82 -21.66 -8.28 -0.40
N GLN A 83 -21.10 -8.96 0.60
CA GLN A 83 -20.06 -8.43 1.50
C GLN A 83 -18.63 -8.54 0.91
N GLY A 84 -18.49 -8.90 -0.38
CA GLY A 84 -17.19 -9.17 -1.03
C GLY A 84 -16.08 -8.17 -0.76
N LYS A 85 -16.39 -6.86 -0.74
CA LYS A 85 -15.42 -5.78 -0.48
C LYS A 85 -14.70 -5.91 0.87
N LYS A 86 -15.29 -6.62 1.83
CA LYS A 86 -14.70 -6.81 3.16
C LYS A 86 -13.62 -7.87 3.21
N PHE A 87 -13.52 -8.74 2.20
CA PHE A 87 -12.62 -9.88 2.25
C PHE A 87 -11.14 -9.53 2.08
N ASP A 88 -10.83 -8.32 1.60
CA ASP A 88 -9.46 -7.95 1.24
C ASP A 88 -8.65 -7.27 2.36
N TYR A 89 -9.28 -6.69 3.40
CA TYR A 89 -8.57 -5.86 4.39
C TYR A 89 -8.16 -6.59 5.68
N ASP A 90 -8.90 -7.62 6.13
CA ASP A 90 -8.62 -8.39 7.36
C ASP A 90 -8.55 -9.91 7.09
N LEU A 91 -7.74 -10.30 6.10
CA LEU A 91 -7.64 -11.67 5.57
C LEU A 91 -7.50 -12.76 6.65
N LYS A 92 -6.60 -12.57 7.62
CA LYS A 92 -6.38 -13.56 8.69
C LYS A 92 -7.57 -13.73 9.61
N GLN A 93 -8.18 -12.63 10.02
CA GLN A 93 -9.32 -12.66 10.93
C GLN A 93 -10.53 -13.29 10.25
N LEU A 94 -10.77 -12.96 8.98
CA LEU A 94 -11.85 -13.54 8.20
C LEU A 94 -11.61 -15.03 7.92
N ARG A 95 -10.37 -15.42 7.64
CA ARG A 95 -9.99 -16.83 7.45
C ARG A 95 -10.30 -17.64 8.71
N PHE A 96 -9.82 -17.21 9.87
CA PHE A 96 -10.07 -17.90 11.14
C PHE A 96 -11.56 -17.86 11.55
N SER A 97 -12.23 -16.71 11.37
CA SER A 97 -13.66 -16.57 11.67
C SER A 97 -14.52 -17.49 10.81
N SER A 98 -14.12 -17.74 9.55
CA SER A 98 -14.80 -18.70 8.69
C SER A 98 -14.69 -20.13 9.22
N ASP A 99 -13.52 -20.52 9.73
CA ASP A 99 -13.30 -21.85 10.32
C ASP A 99 -14.09 -21.98 11.65
N LEU A 100 -14.19 -20.92 12.45
CA LEU A 100 -15.04 -20.88 13.64
C LEU A 100 -16.54 -21.02 13.30
N LEU A 101 -17.02 -20.31 12.28
CA LEU A 101 -18.40 -20.43 11.81
C LEU A 101 -18.70 -21.84 11.31
N LEU A 102 -17.74 -22.49 10.62
CA LEU A 102 -17.91 -23.86 10.17
C LEU A 102 -18.15 -24.81 11.35
N GLU A 103 -17.36 -24.69 12.42
CA GLU A 103 -17.50 -25.50 13.64
C GLU A 103 -18.79 -25.20 14.41
N ILE A 104 -19.22 -23.93 14.48
CA ILE A 104 -20.53 -23.57 15.04
C ILE A 104 -21.65 -24.26 14.24
N GLY A 105 -21.58 -24.20 12.91
CA GLY A 105 -22.54 -24.86 12.05
C GLY A 105 -22.56 -26.38 12.23
N ALA A 106 -21.39 -27.01 12.36
CA ALA A 106 -21.27 -28.43 12.67
C ALA A 106 -21.85 -28.77 14.05
N GLY A 107 -21.65 -27.93 15.06
CA GLY A 107 -22.23 -28.08 16.39
C GLY A 107 -23.77 -27.99 16.38
N ILE A 108 -24.35 -27.04 15.64
CA ILE A 108 -25.81 -26.93 15.45
C ILE A 108 -26.35 -28.18 14.73
N GLU A 109 -25.63 -28.66 13.72
CA GLU A 109 -25.97 -29.87 12.96
C GLU A 109 -25.94 -31.12 13.85
N LEU A 110 -25.01 -31.21 14.80
CA LEU A 110 -25.00 -32.31 15.78
C LEU A 110 -26.10 -32.19 16.83
N ALA A 111 -26.43 -30.97 17.23
CA ALA A 111 -27.50 -30.71 18.20
C ALA A 111 -28.89 -31.13 17.67
N THR A 112 -29.06 -31.33 16.36
CA THR A 112 -30.33 -31.86 15.81
C THR A 112 -30.65 -33.25 16.35
N ALA A 113 -29.64 -34.02 16.77
CA ALA A 113 -29.85 -35.33 17.38
C ALA A 113 -30.60 -35.26 18.72
N ALA A 114 -30.32 -34.20 19.49
CA ALA A 114 -30.95 -33.97 20.79
C ALA A 114 -32.36 -33.38 20.67
N PHE A 115 -32.64 -32.69 19.55
CA PHE A 115 -33.94 -32.05 19.30
C PHE A 115 -34.51 -32.40 17.90
N PRO A 116 -34.85 -33.68 17.63
CA PRO A 116 -35.33 -34.10 16.31
C PRO A 116 -36.58 -33.35 15.82
N GLN A 117 -37.43 -32.88 16.75
CA GLN A 117 -38.63 -32.09 16.45
C GLN A 117 -38.32 -30.74 15.77
N PHE A 118 -37.12 -30.20 15.98
CA PHE A 118 -36.64 -28.95 15.36
C PHE A 118 -35.62 -29.21 14.26
N PHE A 119 -35.57 -30.44 13.72
CA PHE A 119 -34.57 -30.85 12.74
C PHE A 119 -34.45 -29.85 11.58
N LEU A 120 -35.56 -29.58 10.87
CA LEU A 120 -35.52 -28.78 9.65
C LEU A 120 -35.05 -27.33 9.90
N PRO A 121 -35.61 -26.57 10.88
CA PRO A 121 -35.09 -25.24 11.22
C PRO A 121 -33.61 -25.24 11.62
N MET A 122 -33.19 -26.16 12.49
CA MET A 122 -31.80 -26.22 12.95
C MET A 122 -30.84 -26.60 11.83
N ALA A 123 -31.20 -27.58 10.99
CA ALA A 123 -30.40 -28.01 9.86
C ALA A 123 -30.26 -26.88 8.81
N CYS A 124 -31.33 -26.12 8.55
CA CYS A 124 -31.27 -24.94 7.68
C CYS A 124 -30.31 -23.89 8.24
N VAL A 125 -30.41 -23.55 9.53
CA VAL A 125 -29.50 -22.58 10.18
C VAL A 125 -28.05 -23.06 10.11
N ALA A 126 -27.78 -24.32 10.47
CA ALA A 126 -26.46 -24.92 10.39
C ALA A 126 -25.89 -24.81 8.97
N ASN A 127 -26.68 -25.15 7.95
CA ASN A 127 -26.20 -25.15 6.57
C ASN A 127 -26.01 -23.75 6.00
N VAL A 128 -26.83 -22.77 6.41
CA VAL A 128 -26.60 -21.34 6.11
C VAL A 128 -25.26 -20.89 6.69
N VAL A 129 -25.01 -21.17 7.98
CA VAL A 129 -23.76 -20.81 8.66
C VAL A 129 -22.55 -21.46 7.97
N LYS A 130 -22.61 -22.76 7.64
CA LYS A 130 -21.54 -23.50 6.94
C LYS A 130 -21.28 -22.96 5.54
N ASN A 131 -22.32 -22.56 4.81
CA ASN A 131 -22.17 -21.99 3.47
C ASN A 131 -21.59 -20.56 3.50
N VAL A 132 -21.95 -19.75 4.49
CA VAL A 132 -21.33 -18.43 4.75
C VAL A 132 -19.84 -18.59 5.09
N ALA A 133 -19.50 -19.56 5.94
CA ALA A 133 -18.13 -19.94 6.24
C ALA A 133 -17.36 -20.35 4.96
N ALA A 134 -17.96 -21.21 4.12
CA ALA A 134 -17.33 -21.68 2.88
C ALA A 134 -17.01 -20.54 1.90
N VAL A 135 -17.90 -19.56 1.73
CA VAL A 135 -17.65 -18.37 0.88
C VAL A 135 -16.47 -17.56 1.40
N THR A 136 -16.44 -17.32 2.71
CA THR A 136 -15.36 -16.54 3.35
C THR A 136 -14.02 -17.27 3.24
N SER A 137 -14.02 -18.58 3.50
CA SER A 137 -12.86 -19.47 3.41
C SER A 137 -12.28 -19.52 1.98
N THR A 138 -13.13 -19.63 0.97
CA THR A 138 -12.69 -19.66 -0.45
C THR A 138 -12.20 -18.29 -0.93
N SER A 139 -12.86 -17.21 -0.54
CA SER A 139 -12.48 -15.84 -0.94
C SER A 139 -11.13 -15.42 -0.34
N THR A 140 -10.84 -15.81 0.91
CA THR A 140 -9.56 -15.50 1.59
C THR A 140 -8.39 -16.34 1.10
N ARG A 141 -8.63 -17.49 0.45
CA ARG A 141 -7.59 -18.41 0.00
C ARG A 141 -6.70 -17.84 -1.11
N THR A 142 -7.31 -17.23 -2.13
CA THR A 142 -6.57 -16.72 -3.29
C THR A 142 -5.54 -15.65 -2.91
N PRO A 143 -5.88 -14.63 -2.08
CA PRO A 143 -4.89 -13.66 -1.61
C PRO A 143 -3.76 -14.29 -0.79
N ILE A 144 -4.04 -15.30 0.04
CA ILE A 144 -3.02 -16.02 0.82
C ILE A 144 -2.07 -16.78 -0.12
N TYR A 145 -2.58 -17.48 -1.13
CA TYR A 145 -1.74 -18.24 -2.06
C TYR A 145 -0.92 -17.32 -2.96
N LYS A 146 -1.48 -16.17 -3.34
CA LYS A 146 -0.75 -15.11 -4.03
C LYS A 146 0.44 -14.59 -3.21
N ALA A 147 0.33 -14.53 -1.88
CA ALA A 147 1.44 -14.12 -1.01
C ALA A 147 2.59 -15.17 -0.98
N TYR A 148 2.31 -16.42 -1.33
CA TYR A 148 3.31 -17.49 -1.35
C TYR A 148 3.98 -17.69 -2.70
N ALA A 149 3.30 -17.37 -3.80
CA ALA A 149 3.83 -17.47 -5.15
C ALA A 149 4.99 -16.47 -5.36
N ARG A 150 6.17 -16.96 -5.77
CA ARG A 150 7.33 -16.11 -6.12
C ARG A 150 7.41 -15.75 -7.61
N GLY A 151 6.65 -16.45 -8.45
CA GLY A 151 6.53 -16.19 -9.88
C GLY A 151 5.08 -16.37 -10.36
N GLU A 152 4.89 -16.66 -11.64
CA GLU A 152 3.57 -16.93 -12.23
C GLU A 152 3.10 -18.37 -11.95
N ASN A 153 3.17 -18.81 -10.69
CA ASN A 153 2.87 -20.18 -10.27
C ASN A 153 1.66 -20.31 -9.34
N ILE A 154 0.76 -19.33 -9.32
CA ILE A 154 -0.43 -19.35 -8.44
C ILE A 154 -1.36 -20.54 -8.71
N GLY A 155 -1.48 -20.96 -9.97
CA GLY A 155 -2.27 -22.12 -10.35
C GLY A 155 -1.73 -23.41 -9.74
N ASP A 156 -0.42 -23.60 -9.79
CA ASP A 156 0.24 -24.77 -9.22
C ASP A 156 0.17 -24.75 -7.68
N VAL A 157 0.47 -23.62 -7.03
CA VAL A 157 0.29 -23.43 -5.57
C VAL A 157 -1.15 -23.79 -5.14
N THR A 158 -2.15 -23.40 -5.96
CA THR A 158 -3.55 -23.73 -5.69
C THR A 158 -3.82 -25.22 -5.81
N ALA A 159 -3.38 -25.85 -6.91
CA ALA A 159 -3.58 -27.28 -7.15
C ALA A 159 -2.91 -28.15 -6.06
N LYS A 160 -1.67 -27.82 -5.68
CA LYS A 160 -0.96 -28.54 -4.60
C LYS A 160 -1.62 -28.32 -3.24
N GLY A 161 -2.10 -27.11 -2.96
CA GLY A 161 -2.85 -26.83 -1.74
C GLY A 161 -4.16 -27.61 -1.62
N GLU A 162 -4.87 -27.85 -2.73
CA GLU A 162 -6.06 -28.73 -2.76
C GLU A 162 -5.67 -30.19 -2.55
N SER A 163 -4.61 -30.66 -3.22
CA SER A 163 -4.10 -32.03 -3.07
C SER A 163 -3.73 -32.35 -1.61
N VAL A 164 -2.99 -31.46 -0.95
CA VAL A 164 -2.63 -31.58 0.47
C VAL A 164 -3.89 -31.67 1.35
N GLY A 165 -4.87 -30.81 1.10
CA GLY A 165 -6.14 -30.81 1.84
C GLY A 165 -6.91 -32.13 1.66
N ASN A 166 -7.05 -32.59 0.42
CA ASN A 166 -7.81 -33.80 0.09
C ASN A 166 -7.16 -35.07 0.67
N ILE A 167 -5.83 -35.19 0.58
CA ILE A 167 -5.11 -36.34 1.18
C ILE A 167 -5.36 -36.38 2.69
N ALA A 168 -5.23 -35.25 3.37
CA ALA A 168 -5.42 -35.19 4.81
C ALA A 168 -6.88 -35.44 5.22
N ASP A 169 -7.84 -34.89 4.48
CA ASP A 169 -9.27 -35.10 4.67
C ASP A 169 -9.66 -36.59 4.55
N LEU A 170 -9.13 -37.28 3.53
CA LEU A 170 -9.34 -38.72 3.34
C LEU A 170 -8.78 -39.55 4.49
N LEU A 171 -7.58 -39.20 4.98
CA LEU A 171 -6.98 -39.86 6.15
C LEU A 171 -7.82 -39.65 7.41
N GLY A 172 -8.31 -38.43 7.63
CA GLY A 172 -9.18 -38.09 8.75
C GLY A 172 -10.52 -38.84 8.71
N THR A 173 -11.15 -38.85 7.53
CA THR A 173 -12.39 -39.59 7.27
C THR A 173 -12.19 -41.08 7.54
N GLY A 174 -11.11 -41.69 7.04
CA GLY A 174 -10.78 -43.09 7.27
C GLY A 174 -10.59 -43.43 8.76
N LEU A 175 -9.85 -42.58 9.50
CA LEU A 175 -9.69 -42.75 10.94
C LEU A 175 -11.04 -42.65 11.69
N SER A 176 -11.87 -41.67 11.32
CA SER A 176 -13.18 -41.48 11.95
C SER A 176 -14.12 -42.65 11.70
N ILE A 177 -14.12 -43.27 10.51
CA ILE A 177 -14.89 -44.48 10.25
C ILE A 177 -14.49 -45.60 11.22
N PHE A 178 -13.18 -45.78 11.46
CA PHE A 178 -12.69 -46.77 12.42
C PHE A 178 -13.11 -46.44 13.86
N ILE A 179 -13.02 -45.17 14.27
CA ILE A 179 -13.44 -44.71 15.60
C ILE A 179 -14.96 -44.84 15.79
N SER A 180 -15.76 -44.52 14.77
CA SER A 180 -17.22 -44.55 14.78
C SER A 180 -17.77 -45.96 15.06
N LYS A 181 -17.03 -47.02 14.66
CA LYS A 181 -17.36 -48.41 15.00
C LYS A 181 -17.31 -48.70 16.51
N ARG A 182 -16.53 -47.96 17.28
CA ARG A 182 -16.41 -48.11 18.74
C ARG A 182 -17.48 -47.35 19.53
N ASN A 183 -18.44 -46.70 18.84
CA ASN A 183 -19.53 -45.91 19.42
C ASN A 183 -19.10 -44.95 20.55
N PRO A 184 -18.09 -44.08 20.33
CA PRO A 184 -17.73 -43.09 21.32
C PRO A 184 -18.86 -42.06 21.52
N SER A 185 -18.85 -41.39 22.68
CA SER A 185 -19.75 -40.26 22.96
C SER A 185 -19.60 -39.20 21.87
N LEU A 186 -20.70 -38.90 21.18
CA LEU A 186 -20.76 -37.92 20.09
C LEU A 186 -20.27 -36.53 20.52
N VAL A 187 -20.66 -36.10 21.74
CA VAL A 187 -20.26 -34.79 22.29
C VAL A 187 -18.76 -34.76 22.59
N THR A 188 -18.23 -35.83 23.17
CA THR A 188 -16.80 -35.93 23.50
C THR A 188 -15.93 -36.01 22.24
N SER A 189 -16.35 -36.81 21.26
CA SER A 189 -15.67 -36.89 19.95
C SER A 189 -15.71 -35.55 19.21
N PHE A 190 -16.85 -34.87 19.20
CA PHE A 190 -16.98 -33.54 18.62
C PHE A 190 -16.05 -32.53 19.32
N ALA A 191 -16.08 -32.45 20.66
CA ALA A 191 -15.25 -31.51 21.40
C ALA A 191 -13.75 -31.71 21.13
N PHE A 192 -13.29 -32.96 21.09
CA PHE A 192 -11.89 -33.28 20.79
C PHE A 192 -11.49 -32.91 19.35
N LEU A 193 -12.29 -33.35 18.36
CA LEU A 193 -12.01 -33.08 16.95
C LEU A 193 -12.12 -31.58 16.63
N SER A 194 -13.09 -30.88 17.23
CA SER A 194 -13.29 -29.44 17.05
C SER A 194 -12.16 -28.63 17.66
N CYS A 195 -11.67 -29.03 18.84
CA CYS A 195 -10.47 -28.44 19.44
C CYS A 195 -9.24 -28.62 18.55
N GLY A 196 -9.02 -29.83 18.03
CA GLY A 196 -7.95 -30.11 17.07
C GLY A 196 -8.06 -29.29 15.78
N TYR A 197 -9.27 -29.16 15.24
CA TYR A 197 -9.57 -28.36 14.05
C TYR A 197 -9.27 -26.87 14.28
N LEU A 198 -9.79 -26.28 15.36
CA LEU A 198 -9.61 -24.86 15.68
C LEU A 198 -8.16 -24.53 16.03
N LEU A 199 -7.46 -25.40 16.77
CA LEU A 199 -6.03 -25.22 17.06
C LEU A 199 -5.21 -25.25 15.77
N SER A 200 -5.48 -26.22 14.89
CA SER A 200 -4.80 -26.34 13.59
C SER A 200 -5.09 -25.13 12.70
N SER A 201 -6.35 -24.67 12.66
CA SER A 201 -6.76 -23.45 11.95
C SER A 201 -6.05 -22.20 12.49
N TYR A 202 -5.96 -22.05 13.81
CA TYR A 202 -5.27 -20.93 14.44
C TYR A 202 -3.80 -20.88 14.02
N HIS A 203 -3.12 -22.03 14.04
CA HIS A 203 -1.73 -22.12 13.61
C HIS A 203 -1.54 -21.99 12.09
N GLU A 204 -2.48 -22.49 11.26
CA GLU A 204 -2.52 -22.25 9.80
C GLU A 204 -2.52 -20.75 9.54
N VAL A 205 -3.47 -20.02 10.13
CA VAL A 205 -3.60 -18.57 9.93
C VAL A 205 -2.40 -17.80 10.50
N ARG A 206 -1.84 -18.22 11.64
CA ARG A 206 -0.66 -17.59 12.25
C ARG A 206 0.59 -17.68 11.37
N SER A 207 0.73 -18.76 10.60
CA SER A 207 1.85 -18.96 9.69
C SER A 207 1.81 -18.11 8.41
N VAL A 208 0.66 -17.47 8.13
CA VAL A 208 0.50 -16.60 6.96
C VAL A 208 1.27 -15.31 7.13
N VAL A 209 2.37 -15.15 6.39
CA VAL A 209 3.14 -13.90 6.33
C VAL A 209 2.74 -13.13 5.08
N LEU A 210 1.88 -12.13 5.23
CA LEU A 210 1.53 -11.20 4.15
C LEU A 210 2.64 -10.16 3.99
N ASN A 211 2.83 -9.61 2.79
CA ASN A 211 3.73 -8.47 2.54
C ASN A 211 2.98 -7.13 2.47
N THR A 212 1.67 -7.13 2.74
CA THR A 212 0.81 -5.94 2.74
C THR A 212 0.56 -5.44 4.15
N LEU A 213 0.33 -4.14 4.31
CA LEU A 213 0.04 -3.52 5.60
C LEU A 213 -1.46 -3.58 5.88
N ASN A 214 -1.91 -4.64 6.53
CA ASN A 214 -3.30 -4.75 7.01
C ASN A 214 -3.53 -3.95 8.30
N ARG A 215 -4.78 -3.80 8.72
CA ARG A 215 -5.15 -2.99 9.90
C ARG A 215 -4.53 -3.50 11.19
N ALA A 216 -4.54 -4.81 11.42
CA ALA A 216 -3.95 -5.42 12.62
C ALA A 216 -2.44 -5.18 12.69
N ARG A 217 -1.73 -5.37 11.59
CA ARG A 217 -0.28 -5.13 11.48
C ARG A 217 0.06 -3.67 11.62
N PHE A 218 -0.71 -2.78 11.00
CA PHE A 218 -0.55 -1.35 11.16
C PHE A 218 -0.64 -0.95 12.63
N THR A 219 -1.66 -1.47 13.33
CA THR A 219 -1.85 -1.25 14.77
C THR A 219 -0.65 -1.73 15.58
N VAL A 220 -0.11 -2.92 15.27
CA VAL A 220 1.10 -3.46 15.92
C VAL A 220 2.32 -2.58 15.65
N ALA A 221 2.54 -2.19 14.40
CA ALA A 221 3.69 -1.38 14.00
C ALA A 221 3.68 -0.01 14.69
N VAL A 222 2.53 0.67 14.71
CA VAL A 222 2.39 1.98 15.35
C VAL A 222 2.50 1.86 16.87
N ASN A 223 1.87 0.86 17.49
CA ASN A 223 1.97 0.67 18.94
C ASN A 223 3.40 0.32 19.38
N SER A 224 4.14 -0.48 18.59
CA SER A 224 5.55 -0.74 18.83
C SER A 224 6.35 0.55 18.73
N PHE A 225 6.20 1.28 17.61
CA PHE A 225 6.90 2.54 17.39
C PHE A 225 6.66 3.58 18.49
N ILE A 226 5.41 3.78 18.92
CA ILE A 226 5.09 4.72 20.01
C ILE A 226 5.73 4.30 21.33
N LYS A 227 5.87 2.99 21.61
CA LYS A 227 6.41 2.48 22.88
C LYS A 227 7.94 2.39 22.89
N THR A 228 8.56 2.03 21.77
CA THR A 228 9.98 1.66 21.70
C THR A 228 10.79 2.49 20.71
N GLY A 229 10.16 3.29 19.86
CA GLY A 229 10.80 3.99 18.75
C GLY A 229 11.15 3.09 17.56
N HIS A 230 10.87 1.78 17.63
CA HIS A 230 11.26 0.81 16.61
C HIS A 230 10.04 0.17 15.91
N ILE A 231 10.13 0.06 14.58
CA ILE A 231 9.13 -0.62 13.75
C ILE A 231 9.52 -2.11 13.63
N PRO A 232 8.68 -3.05 14.04
CA PRO A 232 9.00 -4.47 14.00
C PRO A 232 9.17 -4.97 12.56
N SER A 233 10.05 -5.95 12.38
CA SER A 233 10.18 -6.66 11.10
C SER A 233 8.89 -7.38 10.71
N LEU A 234 8.74 -7.77 9.44
CA LEU A 234 7.56 -8.51 8.96
C LEU A 234 7.26 -9.76 9.80
N LYS A 235 8.29 -10.51 10.21
CA LYS A 235 8.13 -11.73 11.00
C LYS A 235 7.70 -11.43 12.44
N GLU A 236 8.28 -10.40 13.05
CA GLU A 236 7.93 -9.97 14.41
C GLU A 236 6.52 -9.40 14.46
N GLY A 237 6.19 -8.47 13.55
CA GLY A 237 4.85 -7.90 13.44
C GLY A 237 3.80 -8.96 13.21
N ASN A 238 4.08 -9.93 12.31
CA ASN A 238 3.22 -11.07 12.05
C ASN A 238 2.91 -11.89 13.31
N SER A 239 3.89 -12.10 14.19
CA SER A 239 3.72 -12.88 15.42
C SER A 239 2.86 -12.18 16.47
N GLN A 240 2.73 -10.85 16.37
CA GLN A 240 1.99 -9.98 17.29
C GLN A 240 0.60 -9.57 16.76
N GLU A 241 0.29 -9.91 15.50
CA GLU A 241 -1.03 -9.66 14.90
C GLU A 241 -2.14 -10.40 15.65
N THR A 242 -3.25 -9.71 15.90
CA THR A 242 -4.47 -10.31 16.46
C THR A 242 -5.20 -11.13 15.39
N ILE A 243 -5.26 -12.45 15.59
CA ILE A 243 -5.89 -13.40 14.65
C ILE A 243 -7.40 -13.46 14.81
N PHE A 244 -7.91 -13.27 16.03
CA PHE A 244 -9.34 -13.25 16.29
C PHE A 244 -9.70 -11.98 17.06
N ASN A 245 -10.70 -11.26 16.54
CA ASN A 245 -11.32 -10.17 17.25
C ASN A 245 -12.80 -10.50 17.45
N PRO A 246 -13.27 -10.64 18.69
CA PRO A 246 -14.66 -10.96 18.92
C PRO A 246 -15.59 -9.86 18.36
N PRO A 247 -16.76 -10.22 17.79
CA PRO A 247 -17.70 -9.24 17.23
C PRO A 247 -18.15 -8.15 18.22
N TRP A 248 -18.10 -8.45 19.52
CA TRP A 248 -18.46 -7.52 20.60
C TRP A 248 -17.30 -6.66 21.09
N ARG A 249 -16.08 -6.84 20.56
CA ARG A 249 -14.94 -6.02 20.97
C ARG A 249 -15.01 -4.67 20.28
N HIS A 250 -14.94 -3.61 21.08
CA HIS A 250 -14.90 -2.24 20.60
C HIS A 250 -13.63 -2.01 19.76
N GLU A 251 -13.81 -1.46 18.57
CA GLU A 251 -12.71 -0.96 17.75
C GLU A 251 -12.49 0.53 18.04
N PRO A 252 -11.34 0.88 18.67
CA PRO A 252 -11.14 2.23 19.19
C PRO A 252 -10.87 3.28 18.11
N ILE A 253 -10.61 2.86 16.87
CA ILE A 253 -10.27 3.73 15.73
C ILE A 253 -11.13 3.34 14.54
N ALA A 254 -11.80 4.30 13.92
CA ALA A 254 -12.45 4.12 12.61
C ALA A 254 -11.89 5.08 11.58
N ILE A 255 -11.63 4.57 10.37
CA ILE A 255 -11.07 5.30 9.24
C ILE A 255 -12.14 5.38 8.14
N GLY A 256 -12.32 6.55 7.54
CA GLY A 256 -13.31 6.76 6.48
C GLY A 256 -14.76 6.73 6.97
N SER A 257 -15.00 7.06 8.25
CA SER A 257 -16.36 7.14 8.80
C SER A 257 -17.17 8.30 8.23
N ARG A 258 -18.49 8.25 8.39
CA ARG A 258 -19.37 9.36 8.06
C ARG A 258 -19.08 10.56 8.96
N PHE A 259 -19.13 11.76 8.40
CA PHE A 259 -18.89 13.01 9.13
C PHE A 259 -19.74 13.12 10.41
N GLY A 260 -21.04 12.82 10.31
CA GLY A 260 -21.97 12.86 11.45
C GLY A 260 -21.71 11.80 12.54
N GLU A 261 -20.89 10.79 12.30
CA GLU A 261 -20.46 9.87 13.36
C GLU A 261 -19.29 10.46 14.17
N ALA A 262 -18.39 11.17 13.49
CA ALA A 262 -17.18 11.75 14.04
C ALA A 262 -17.45 13.06 14.80
N PHE A 263 -18.37 13.90 14.32
CA PHE A 263 -18.75 15.16 14.95
C PHE A 263 -20.24 15.17 15.29
N GLN A 264 -20.55 15.20 16.59
CA GLN A 264 -21.93 15.35 17.08
C GLN A 264 -22.33 16.83 17.22
N GLU A 265 -21.34 17.69 17.47
CA GLU A 265 -21.55 19.14 17.69
C GLU A 265 -20.71 19.96 16.70
N PRO A 266 -21.26 21.04 16.12
CA PRO A 266 -20.51 21.92 15.21
C PRO A 266 -19.26 22.53 15.85
N ALA A 267 -19.31 22.83 17.16
CA ALA A 267 -18.19 23.41 17.90
C ALA A 267 -16.93 22.52 17.86
N SER A 268 -17.09 21.19 17.98
CA SER A 268 -15.97 20.25 17.91
C SER A 268 -15.32 20.22 16.53
N PHE A 269 -16.10 20.41 15.46
CA PHE A 269 -15.55 20.52 14.11
C PHE A 269 -14.79 21.83 13.91
N VAL A 270 -15.38 22.96 14.32
CA VAL A 270 -14.74 24.29 14.19
C VAL A 270 -13.42 24.35 14.96
N ALA A 271 -13.34 23.70 16.13
CA ALA A 271 -12.11 23.61 16.92
C ALA A 271 -11.02 22.74 16.27
N THR A 272 -11.40 21.64 15.60
CA THR A 272 -10.46 20.67 15.03
C THR A 272 -10.03 21.04 13.60
N ARG A 273 -10.87 21.73 12.83
CA ARG A 273 -10.61 22.09 11.42
C ARG A 273 -9.25 22.78 11.19
N PRO A 274 -8.83 23.80 11.97
CA PRO A 274 -7.57 24.49 11.74
C PRO A 274 -6.33 23.61 11.90
N LEU A 275 -6.42 22.52 12.69
CA LEU A 275 -5.29 21.61 12.93
C LEU A 275 -4.96 20.72 11.72
N PHE A 276 -5.88 20.63 10.77
CA PHE A 276 -5.79 19.74 9.60
C PHE A 276 -6.13 20.50 8.31
N GLU A 277 -5.87 21.80 8.26
CA GLU A 277 -6.19 22.62 7.10
C GLU A 277 -5.40 22.17 5.85
N ASP A 278 -4.09 21.93 6.04
CA ASP A 278 -3.15 21.51 5.00
C ASP A 278 -3.23 20.00 4.64
N GLU A 279 -3.94 19.21 5.45
CA GLU A 279 -4.02 17.76 5.28
C GLU A 279 -5.26 17.33 4.47
N ARG A 280 -5.20 16.23 3.71
CA ARG A 280 -6.39 15.65 3.04
C ARG A 280 -7.22 14.73 3.96
N TYR A 281 -7.05 14.86 5.26
CA TYR A 281 -7.77 14.09 6.26
C TYR A 281 -7.96 14.90 7.54
N MET A 282 -8.77 14.40 8.47
CA MET A 282 -8.95 14.98 9.81
C MET A 282 -9.04 13.87 10.84
N VAL A 283 -8.50 14.09 12.03
CA VAL A 283 -8.63 13.14 13.14
C VAL A 283 -9.32 13.80 14.32
N THR A 284 -10.31 13.12 14.89
CA THR A 284 -11.07 13.60 16.05
C THR A 284 -11.38 12.44 17.01
N TYR A 285 -11.74 12.77 18.25
CA TYR A 285 -12.17 11.81 19.25
C TYR A 285 -13.58 12.12 19.72
N ASN A 286 -14.44 11.10 19.73
CA ASN A 286 -15.78 11.19 20.26
C ASN A 286 -15.82 10.54 21.65
N PRO A 287 -15.91 11.33 22.74
CA PRO A 287 -15.91 10.81 24.10
C PRO A 287 -17.16 9.99 24.44
N ALA A 288 -18.31 10.29 23.82
CA ALA A 288 -19.56 9.57 24.09
C ALA A 288 -19.52 8.12 23.60
N LYS A 289 -18.76 7.87 22.52
CA LYS A 289 -18.57 6.53 21.94
C LYS A 289 -17.23 5.90 22.30
N ASP A 290 -16.39 6.61 23.06
CA ASP A 290 -15.00 6.27 23.34
C ASP A 290 -14.23 5.81 22.08
N LYS A 291 -14.30 6.63 21.02
CA LYS A 291 -13.82 6.23 19.69
C LYS A 291 -13.14 7.37 18.95
N VAL A 292 -11.98 7.08 18.36
CA VAL A 292 -11.24 7.96 17.48
C VAL A 292 -11.69 7.76 16.05
N TYR A 293 -11.88 8.87 15.34
CA TYR A 293 -12.33 8.90 13.96
C TYR A 293 -11.28 9.61 13.09
N ALA A 294 -10.88 8.95 12.02
CA ALA A 294 -10.09 9.52 10.93
C ALA A 294 -11.01 9.70 9.71
N LEU A 295 -11.35 10.95 9.42
CA LEU A 295 -12.12 11.34 8.25
C LEU A 295 -11.18 11.63 7.09
N LEU A 296 -11.59 11.23 5.88
CA LEU A 296 -10.83 11.48 4.65
C LEU A 296 -11.56 12.57 3.87
N LYS A 297 -10.84 13.59 3.41
CA LYS A 297 -11.37 14.61 2.49
C LYS A 297 -11.43 14.01 1.07
N ASP A 298 -12.13 14.68 0.16
CA ASP A 298 -12.15 14.29 -1.25
C ASP A 298 -10.72 14.17 -1.80
N GLN A 299 -10.48 13.30 -2.78
CA GLN A 299 -9.15 13.09 -3.39
C GLN A 299 -8.02 12.66 -2.40
N ALA A 300 -8.33 12.18 -1.20
CA ALA A 300 -7.32 11.62 -0.30
C ALA A 300 -6.63 10.41 -0.95
N LYS A 301 -5.29 10.43 -0.97
CA LYS A 301 -4.44 9.37 -1.53
C LYS A 301 -4.08 8.34 -0.45
N SER A 302 -3.45 7.24 -0.86
CA SER A 302 -3.00 6.19 0.07
C SER A 302 -2.08 6.70 1.19
N ASP A 303 -1.23 7.69 0.90
CA ASP A 303 -0.35 8.32 1.90
C ASP A 303 -1.16 9.08 2.97
N ASP A 304 -2.17 9.85 2.54
CA ASP A 304 -3.09 10.55 3.45
C ASP A 304 -3.83 9.57 4.37
N ILE A 305 -4.25 8.42 3.83
CA ILE A 305 -4.93 7.38 4.60
C ILE A 305 -3.99 6.80 5.68
N ILE A 306 -2.73 6.53 5.34
CA ILE A 306 -1.73 6.00 6.26
C ILE A 306 -1.42 7.04 7.36
N LYS A 307 -1.24 8.31 6.99
CA LYS A 307 -1.03 9.42 7.92
C LYS A 307 -2.23 9.62 8.84
N ALA A 308 -3.44 9.60 8.31
CA ALA A 308 -4.68 9.68 9.09
C ALA A 308 -4.79 8.54 10.10
N ALA A 309 -4.49 7.31 9.67
CA ALA A 309 -4.47 6.15 10.53
C ALA A 309 -3.40 6.29 11.63
N PHE A 310 -2.21 6.77 11.30
CA PHE A 310 -1.13 7.00 12.26
C PHE A 310 -1.52 8.03 13.31
N HIS A 311 -2.00 9.21 12.88
CA HIS A 311 -2.47 10.27 13.76
C HIS A 311 -3.61 9.81 14.68
N ALA A 312 -4.52 8.96 14.18
CA ALA A 312 -5.56 8.36 15.00
C ALA A 312 -5.02 7.45 16.11
N HIS A 313 -4.00 6.63 15.83
CA HIS A 313 -3.37 5.78 16.83
C HIS A 313 -2.59 6.58 17.87
N VAL A 314 -1.89 7.64 17.44
CA VAL A 314 -1.20 8.55 18.35
C VAL A 314 -2.19 9.26 19.27
N LEU A 315 -3.30 9.78 18.74
CA LEU A 315 -4.34 10.41 19.53
C LEU A 315 -4.93 9.43 20.56
N LEU A 316 -5.24 8.20 20.14
CA LEU A 316 -5.73 7.15 21.04
C LEU A 316 -4.74 6.86 22.18
N HIS A 317 -3.44 6.80 21.87
CA HIS A 317 -2.41 6.58 22.88
C HIS A 317 -2.42 7.68 23.96
N PHE A 318 -2.51 8.96 23.56
CA PHE A 318 -2.58 10.07 24.50
C PHE A 318 -3.84 10.05 25.36
N ILE A 319 -4.99 9.71 24.77
CA ILE A 319 -6.26 9.58 25.49
C ILE A 319 -6.14 8.49 26.56
N ASN A 320 -5.64 7.31 26.19
CA ASN A 320 -5.44 6.20 27.12
C ASN A 320 -4.46 6.55 28.25
N ALA A 321 -3.36 7.25 27.94
CA ALA A 321 -2.41 7.71 28.95
C ALA A 321 -3.04 8.74 29.91
N SER A 322 -3.91 9.62 29.42
CA SER A 322 -4.67 10.59 30.22
C SER A 322 -5.66 9.89 31.16
N HIS A 323 -6.42 8.92 30.66
CA HIS A 323 -7.33 8.12 31.49
C HIS A 323 -6.60 7.34 32.59
N ALA A 324 -5.46 6.72 32.27
CA ALA A 324 -4.64 6.02 33.25
C ALA A 324 -4.15 6.95 34.38
N ARG A 325 -3.69 8.17 34.04
CA ARG A 325 -3.28 9.18 35.05
C ARG A 325 -4.45 9.62 35.93
N LYS A 326 -5.63 9.83 35.36
CA LYS A 326 -6.84 10.19 36.13
C LYS A 326 -7.25 9.10 37.12
N GLN A 327 -7.23 7.83 36.71
CA GLN A 327 -7.50 6.70 37.61
C GLN A 327 -6.47 6.57 38.74
N MET A 328 -5.19 6.79 38.43
CA MET A 328 -4.11 6.71 39.41
C MET A 328 -4.19 7.85 40.45
N ASN A 329 -4.61 9.05 40.02
CA ASN A 329 -4.85 10.19 40.92
C ASN A 329 -6.15 10.05 41.73
N SER A 330 -7.20 9.45 41.18
CA SER A 330 -8.42 9.10 41.92
C SER A 330 -8.13 8.06 43.02
N LYS A 331 -7.36 7.00 42.72
CA LYS A 331 -6.93 6.03 43.75
C LYS A 331 -6.01 6.62 44.82
N ARG A 332 -5.27 7.70 44.52
CA ARG A 332 -4.44 8.43 45.49
C ARG A 332 -5.24 9.37 46.37
N SER A 333 -6.39 9.88 45.91
CA SER A 333 -7.27 10.76 46.68
C SER A 333 -8.19 9.98 47.63
N ASP A 334 -8.42 8.68 47.40
CA ASP A 334 -9.11 7.79 48.36
C ASP A 334 -8.21 7.34 49.54
N HIS A 335 -6.94 7.75 49.60
CA HIS A 335 -6.00 7.42 50.68
C HIS A 335 -5.56 8.60 51.55
N TYR A 336 -6.02 9.81 51.26
CA TYR A 336 -5.85 10.96 52.13
C TYR A 336 -7.18 11.68 52.24
N GLY A 337 -7.75 11.65 53.45
CA GLY A 337 -8.97 12.37 53.79
C GLY A 337 -8.85 13.86 53.45
N ASN A 338 -10.00 14.42 53.09
CA ASN A 338 -10.28 15.85 52.96
C ASN A 338 -9.53 16.70 54.01
N PRO A 339 -9.08 17.90 53.63
CA PRO A 339 -9.95 19.05 53.88
C PRO A 339 -9.96 20.15 52.81
N CYS A 340 -11.16 20.74 52.70
CA CYS A 340 -11.50 22.16 52.50
C CYS A 340 -11.08 22.95 51.23
N GLY A 341 -12.10 23.46 50.54
CA GLY A 341 -12.38 24.91 50.55
C GLY A 341 -11.69 25.80 49.52
N SER A 342 -12.48 26.19 48.50
CA SER A 342 -12.37 27.40 47.67
C SER A 342 -11.09 27.63 46.85
N CYS A 343 -11.20 27.47 45.53
CA CYS A 343 -10.91 28.54 44.56
C CYS A 343 -11.43 28.12 43.19
N ALA A 344 -12.47 28.81 42.73
CA ALA A 344 -12.98 28.74 41.38
C ALA A 344 -12.13 29.64 40.45
N ALA A 345 -12.15 29.28 39.15
CA ALA A 345 -11.76 30.06 37.97
C ALA A 345 -10.26 30.23 37.65
N ALA A 346 -9.80 29.60 36.56
CA ALA A 346 -9.22 30.26 35.37
C ALA A 346 -8.56 29.25 34.41
N PRO A 347 -8.46 29.56 33.10
CA PRO A 347 -8.47 28.58 32.01
C PRO A 347 -7.10 28.28 31.38
N TRP A 348 -7.07 27.16 30.64
CA TRP A 348 -6.19 26.83 29.50
C TRP A 348 -5.04 27.81 29.24
N ARG A 349 -3.87 27.54 29.82
CA ARG A 349 -2.60 28.22 29.48
C ARG A 349 -1.43 27.25 29.36
N HIS A 350 -1.55 26.14 28.65
CA HIS A 350 -0.40 25.29 28.31
C HIS A 350 -0.42 24.80 26.85
N ALA A 351 -0.93 25.63 25.94
CA ALA A 351 -0.84 25.43 24.48
C ALA A 351 0.28 26.28 23.84
N ARG A 352 1.39 26.52 24.56
CA ARG A 352 2.55 27.29 24.04
C ARG A 352 3.90 26.56 24.08
N HIS A 353 3.91 25.25 24.30
CA HIS A 353 5.14 24.43 24.26
C HIS A 353 5.08 23.24 23.28
N TRP A 354 4.09 23.21 22.39
CA TRP A 354 3.97 22.16 21.37
C TRP A 354 4.74 22.45 20.07
N GLY A 355 5.23 23.68 19.88
CA GLY A 355 6.10 24.03 18.74
C GLY A 355 7.57 23.62 18.89
N SER A 356 8.04 23.35 20.12
CA SER A 356 9.46 23.11 20.39
C SER A 356 9.84 21.62 20.50
N ALA A 357 8.92 20.76 20.94
CA ALA A 357 9.22 19.33 21.14
C ALA A 357 9.17 18.51 19.84
N ILE A 358 8.41 18.96 18.83
CA ILE A 358 8.40 18.36 17.49
C ILE A 358 9.66 18.75 16.68
N ARG A 359 10.33 19.86 17.04
CA ARG A 359 11.63 20.22 16.45
C ARG A 359 12.79 19.35 16.96
N ALA A 360 12.67 18.74 18.15
CA ALA A 360 13.76 18.00 18.78
C ALA A 360 13.86 16.52 18.36
N ALA A 361 12.80 15.92 17.79
CA ALA A 361 12.83 14.54 17.29
C ALA A 361 12.96 14.44 15.75
N LYS A 362 13.10 15.59 15.07
CA LYS A 362 13.43 15.70 13.64
C LYS A 362 14.91 16.04 13.41
N ALA A 363 15.73 15.88 14.44
CA ALA A 363 17.18 16.07 14.39
C ALA A 363 17.87 14.72 14.58
N ASP A 364 17.75 13.89 13.55
CA ASP A 364 18.81 12.99 13.06
C ASP A 364 18.29 12.28 11.80
N GLY A 365 18.50 12.96 10.67
CA GLY A 365 18.06 12.53 9.35
C GLY A 365 17.69 13.71 8.45
N ALA A 366 18.71 14.44 8.00
CA ALA A 366 18.69 15.49 6.97
C ALA A 366 17.52 16.50 7.03
N GLN A 367 17.74 17.63 7.71
CA GLN A 367 17.01 18.85 7.37
C GLN A 367 17.39 19.22 5.94
N GLY A 368 16.48 19.06 4.98
CA GLY A 368 16.61 19.70 3.67
C GLY A 368 16.69 21.20 3.89
N GLU A 369 17.80 21.80 3.45
CA GLU A 369 17.96 23.24 3.44
C GLU A 369 16.93 23.79 2.44
N ALA A 370 15.99 24.63 2.90
CA ALA A 370 15.03 25.24 1.99
C ALA A 370 15.79 26.08 0.96
N VAL A 371 15.63 25.76 -0.33
CA VAL A 371 16.28 26.49 -1.42
C VAL A 371 15.82 27.94 -1.37
N LYS A 372 16.77 28.88 -1.40
CA LYS A 372 16.47 30.31 -1.26
C LYS A 372 15.61 30.79 -2.44
N GLU A 373 14.77 31.78 -2.16
CA GLU A 373 14.03 32.45 -3.24
C GLU A 373 15.02 33.11 -4.20
N ARG A 374 14.73 33.03 -5.51
CA ARG A 374 15.55 33.60 -6.59
C ARG A 374 17.03 33.19 -6.54
N SER A 375 17.34 31.94 -6.20
CA SER A 375 18.73 31.42 -6.20
C SER A 375 19.05 30.40 -7.29
N VAL A 376 18.06 29.98 -8.08
CA VAL A 376 18.22 28.93 -9.10
C VAL A 376 18.12 29.49 -10.51
N SER A 377 19.10 29.22 -11.36
CA SER A 377 18.99 29.51 -12.79
C SER A 377 18.61 28.27 -13.58
N VAL A 378 17.58 28.38 -14.43
CA VAL A 378 17.10 27.26 -15.25
C VAL A 378 17.68 27.36 -16.65
N VAL A 379 18.25 26.28 -17.16
CA VAL A 379 18.65 26.14 -18.57
C VAL A 379 17.62 25.25 -19.26
N LEU A 380 16.77 25.84 -20.09
CA LEU A 380 15.71 25.14 -20.81
C LEU A 380 16.17 24.80 -22.23
N LEU A 381 16.46 23.52 -22.48
CA LEU A 381 16.98 23.04 -23.76
C LEU A 381 15.86 22.89 -24.79
N SER A 382 15.90 23.70 -25.85
CA SER A 382 14.90 23.77 -26.93
C SER A 382 15.52 23.77 -28.34
N GLY A 383 16.80 23.39 -28.47
CA GLY A 383 17.54 23.41 -29.74
C GLY A 383 17.45 22.17 -30.65
N GLY A 384 16.80 21.09 -30.20
CA GLY A 384 16.85 19.81 -30.91
C GLY A 384 16.07 19.80 -32.23
N GLN A 385 16.67 19.30 -33.33
CA GLN A 385 16.04 19.28 -34.67
C GLN A 385 14.90 18.26 -34.86
N GLY A 386 14.63 17.35 -33.92
CA GLY A 386 13.41 16.53 -33.94
C GLY A 386 13.26 15.50 -35.08
N LYS A 387 14.34 15.00 -35.68
CA LYS A 387 14.36 14.13 -36.88
C LYS A 387 13.45 12.87 -36.86
N ARG A 388 12.98 12.41 -35.69
CA ARG A 388 12.13 11.21 -35.52
C ARG A 388 10.62 11.44 -35.64
N MET A 389 10.17 12.69 -35.68
CA MET A 389 8.73 13.05 -35.70
C MET A 389 8.12 13.24 -37.08
N GLY A 390 8.92 13.27 -38.16
CA GLY A 390 8.43 13.48 -39.53
C GLY A 390 7.72 14.82 -39.78
N ALA A 391 7.73 15.75 -38.82
CA ALA A 391 7.08 17.05 -38.91
C ALA A 391 8.00 18.09 -39.58
N SER A 392 7.39 19.12 -40.20
CA SER A 392 8.09 20.26 -40.81
C SER A 392 8.73 21.21 -39.79
N MET A 393 8.40 21.06 -38.51
CA MET A 393 8.88 21.88 -37.40
C MET A 393 9.44 21.02 -36.26
N PRO A 394 10.44 21.52 -35.49
CA PRO A 394 10.99 20.80 -34.36
C PRO A 394 9.92 20.46 -33.33
N LYS A 395 10.01 19.25 -32.78
CA LYS A 395 8.97 18.63 -31.95
C LYS A 395 8.56 19.48 -30.74
N GLN A 396 9.51 20.17 -30.10
CA GLN A 396 9.26 20.99 -28.91
C GLN A 396 8.40 22.25 -29.20
N TYR A 397 8.16 22.56 -30.47
CA TYR A 397 7.28 23.65 -30.89
C TYR A 397 5.91 23.17 -31.39
N LEU A 398 5.69 21.84 -31.46
CA LEU A 398 4.37 21.31 -31.82
C LEU A 398 3.32 21.73 -30.78
N PRO A 399 2.08 22.01 -31.20
CA PRO A 399 1.01 22.35 -30.29
C PRO A 399 0.61 21.13 -29.44
N LEU A 400 0.51 21.34 -28.13
CA LEU A 400 -0.04 20.42 -27.15
C LEU A 400 -1.17 21.16 -26.42
N LEU A 401 -2.42 20.74 -26.66
CA LEU A 401 -3.63 21.46 -26.19
C LEU A 401 -3.62 22.96 -26.55
N GLY A 402 -3.19 23.29 -27.77
CA GLY A 402 -3.15 24.67 -28.28
C GLY A 402 -1.94 25.51 -27.87
N LEU A 403 -1.05 24.99 -27.01
CA LEU A 403 0.20 25.65 -26.62
C LEU A 403 1.42 24.83 -27.07
N PRO A 404 2.46 25.45 -27.66
CA PRO A 404 3.73 24.78 -27.94
C PRO A 404 4.28 24.00 -26.74
N ILE A 405 4.75 22.77 -26.97
CA ILE A 405 5.28 21.86 -25.94
C ILE A 405 6.28 22.57 -24.99
N ALA A 406 7.22 23.33 -25.56
CA ALA A 406 8.25 24.03 -24.79
C ALA A 406 7.70 25.05 -23.79
N LEU A 407 6.54 25.65 -24.08
CA LEU A 407 5.93 26.67 -23.22
C LEU A 407 5.27 26.07 -21.97
N HIS A 408 4.85 24.80 -22.02
CA HIS A 408 4.34 24.12 -20.83
C HIS A 408 5.43 24.00 -19.76
N SER A 409 6.63 23.57 -20.15
CA SER A 409 7.78 23.52 -19.24
C SER A 409 8.17 24.92 -18.75
N LEU A 410 8.25 25.91 -19.66
CA LEU A 410 8.59 27.28 -19.30
C LEU A 410 7.62 27.84 -18.24
N LYS A 411 6.30 27.66 -18.45
CA LYS A 411 5.27 28.12 -17.52
C LYS A 411 5.45 27.53 -16.12
N THR A 412 5.79 26.25 -16.01
CA THR A 412 6.09 25.60 -14.72
C THR A 412 7.25 26.30 -14.01
N PHE A 413 8.38 26.54 -14.70
CA PHE A 413 9.53 27.19 -14.08
C PHE A 413 9.29 28.65 -13.71
N CYS A 414 8.57 29.41 -14.55
CA CYS A 414 8.24 30.81 -14.28
C CYS A 414 7.35 31.02 -13.05
N GLN A 415 6.64 29.98 -12.60
CA GLN A 415 5.76 30.03 -11.42
C GLN A 415 6.49 29.69 -10.10
N LEU A 416 7.74 29.21 -10.17
CA LEU A 416 8.53 28.86 -9.00
C LEU A 416 9.23 30.09 -8.41
N LYS A 417 9.24 30.19 -7.07
CA LYS A 417 9.84 31.32 -6.35
C LYS A 417 11.36 31.21 -6.25
N GLU A 418 11.82 29.97 -6.26
CA GLU A 418 13.23 29.56 -6.20
C GLU A 418 13.96 29.94 -7.49
N VAL A 419 13.25 29.95 -8.63
CA VAL A 419 13.81 30.27 -9.94
C VAL A 419 14.08 31.77 -10.06
N LYS A 420 15.34 32.12 -10.31
CA LYS A 420 15.85 33.48 -10.53
C LYS A 420 15.60 33.94 -11.97
N GLU A 421 15.92 33.06 -12.93
CA GLU A 421 15.83 33.31 -14.36
C GLU A 421 15.72 32.01 -15.16
N VAL A 422 15.31 32.12 -16.41
CA VAL A 422 15.32 31.00 -17.37
C VAL A 422 16.14 31.38 -18.58
N VAL A 423 17.19 30.63 -18.86
CA VAL A 423 17.97 30.69 -20.09
C VAL A 423 17.40 29.66 -21.07
N VAL A 424 16.72 30.14 -22.12
CA VAL A 424 16.17 29.29 -23.18
C VAL A 424 17.23 29.08 -24.25
N VAL A 425 17.63 27.82 -24.47
CA VAL A 425 18.57 27.45 -25.52
C VAL A 425 17.77 27.06 -26.76
N CYS A 426 17.59 28.00 -27.69
CA CYS A 426 16.79 27.79 -28.90
C CYS A 426 17.45 28.43 -30.12
N ASP A 427 17.10 27.90 -31.29
CA ASP A 427 17.45 28.54 -32.55
C ASP A 427 16.78 29.93 -32.65
N PRO A 428 17.49 30.98 -33.11
CA PRO A 428 16.95 32.34 -33.24
C PRO A 428 15.60 32.42 -33.97
N ASP A 429 15.37 31.55 -34.95
CA ASP A 429 14.11 31.52 -35.73
C ASP A 429 12.88 31.17 -34.88
N TYR A 430 13.07 30.61 -33.68
CA TYR A 430 12.00 30.21 -32.76
C TYR A 430 11.94 31.07 -31.50
N LYS A 431 12.73 32.15 -31.42
CA LYS A 431 12.75 33.05 -30.27
C LYS A 431 11.37 33.68 -30.00
N ASP A 432 10.67 34.06 -31.08
CA ASP A 432 9.34 34.66 -31.03
C ASP A 432 8.28 33.79 -30.34
N VAL A 433 8.43 32.46 -30.38
CA VAL A 433 7.53 31.52 -29.70
C VAL A 433 7.51 31.77 -28.20
N PHE A 434 8.69 32.07 -27.64
CA PHE A 434 8.84 32.38 -26.23
C PHE A 434 8.40 33.82 -25.99
N GLU A 435 8.92 34.80 -26.73
CA GLU A 435 8.61 36.22 -26.53
C GLU A 435 7.11 36.55 -26.62
N GLY A 436 6.37 35.93 -27.55
CA GLY A 436 4.93 36.16 -27.77
C GLY A 436 3.99 35.52 -26.74
N SER A 437 4.49 34.64 -25.87
CA SER A 437 3.67 33.85 -24.94
C SER A 437 3.78 34.32 -23.47
N ILE A 438 4.53 35.41 -23.23
CA ILE A 438 4.99 35.89 -21.93
C ILE A 438 4.21 37.15 -21.49
N GLU A 439 2.88 37.12 -21.50
CA GLU A 439 2.13 38.11 -20.73
C GLU A 439 2.16 37.71 -19.24
N ASN A 440 2.83 38.52 -18.40
CA ASN A 440 2.91 38.40 -16.92
C ASN A 440 3.99 37.47 -16.29
N VAL A 441 5.14 37.24 -16.94
CA VAL A 441 6.26 36.53 -16.28
C VAL A 441 7.06 37.51 -15.40
N GLN A 442 7.31 37.11 -14.14
CA GLN A 442 7.97 37.95 -13.13
C GLN A 442 9.51 37.76 -13.07
N ILE A 443 10.08 36.92 -13.93
CA ILE A 443 11.52 36.61 -13.97
C ILE A 443 12.13 36.85 -15.35
N PRO A 444 13.42 37.19 -15.44
CA PRO A 444 14.10 37.35 -16.72
C PRO A 444 14.13 36.06 -17.53
N ILE A 445 13.91 36.19 -18.83
CA ILE A 445 14.13 35.13 -19.82
C ILE A 445 15.27 35.56 -20.73
N LYS A 446 16.35 34.80 -20.72
CA LYS A 446 17.53 34.97 -21.57
C LYS A 446 17.54 33.92 -22.66
N PHE A 447 18.36 34.14 -23.68
CA PHE A 447 18.48 33.22 -24.81
C PHE A 447 19.94 32.88 -25.08
N ALA A 448 20.19 31.61 -25.38
CA ALA A 448 21.48 31.11 -25.82
C ALA A 448 21.34 30.29 -27.10
N LEU A 449 22.40 30.24 -27.90
CA LEU A 449 22.41 29.48 -29.15
C LEU A 449 22.52 27.97 -28.88
N PRO A 450 21.83 27.11 -29.65
CA PRO A 450 22.00 25.68 -29.57
C PRO A 450 23.38 25.28 -30.09
N GLY A 451 23.96 24.26 -29.47
CA GLY A 451 25.21 23.65 -29.93
C GLY A 451 24.98 22.50 -30.91
N LYS A 452 26.07 21.84 -31.34
CA LYS A 452 25.98 20.69 -32.26
C LYS A 452 25.35 19.49 -31.56
N GLU A 453 25.81 19.22 -30.35
CA GLU A 453 25.28 18.19 -29.47
C GLU A 453 24.48 18.79 -28.30
N ARG A 454 23.76 17.93 -27.55
CA ARG A 454 22.99 18.36 -26.38
C ARG A 454 23.87 19.04 -25.33
N GLN A 455 25.06 18.49 -25.07
CA GLN A 455 26.01 19.03 -24.11
C GLN A 455 26.54 20.42 -24.48
N ASP A 456 26.75 20.68 -25.78
CA ASP A 456 27.21 21.99 -26.26
C ASP A 456 26.10 23.04 -26.01
N SER A 457 24.84 22.63 -26.15
CA SER A 457 23.68 23.47 -25.84
C SER A 457 23.60 23.77 -24.34
N VAL A 458 23.89 22.79 -23.49
CA VAL A 458 23.98 23.00 -22.03
C VAL A 458 25.12 23.95 -21.68
N PHE A 459 26.29 23.79 -22.29
CA PHE A 459 27.43 24.67 -22.08
C PHE A 459 27.11 26.11 -22.48
N ASN A 460 26.52 26.33 -23.66
CA ASN A 460 26.11 27.67 -24.10
C ASN A 460 25.09 28.28 -23.15
N GLY A 461 24.09 27.50 -22.69
CA GLY A 461 23.12 27.97 -21.71
C GLY A 461 23.77 28.35 -20.37
N LEU A 462 24.74 27.56 -19.92
CA LEU A 462 25.49 27.82 -18.68
C LEU A 462 26.31 29.12 -18.73
N GLN A 463 26.81 29.52 -19.90
CA GLN A 463 27.53 30.79 -20.05
C GLN A 463 26.65 32.02 -19.80
N GLU A 464 25.33 31.89 -20.01
CA GLU A 464 24.36 32.97 -19.83
C GLU A 464 23.72 33.01 -18.42
N VAL A 465 23.95 31.96 -17.63
CA VAL A 465 23.47 31.86 -16.24
C VAL A 465 24.15 32.92 -15.37
N ASP A 466 23.35 33.57 -14.55
CA ASP A 466 23.80 34.52 -13.55
C ASP A 466 24.80 33.89 -12.56
N GLY A 467 25.96 34.52 -12.40
CA GLY A 467 27.07 34.02 -11.59
C GLY A 467 26.79 33.89 -10.09
N ASP A 468 25.76 34.56 -9.57
CA ASP A 468 25.35 34.49 -8.17
C ASP A 468 24.32 33.36 -7.92
N SER A 469 24.02 32.53 -8.92
CA SER A 469 23.10 31.39 -8.77
C SER A 469 23.73 30.31 -7.88
N GLU A 470 22.98 29.81 -6.90
CA GLU A 470 23.43 28.72 -6.03
C GLU A 470 23.33 27.36 -6.74
N LEU A 471 22.34 27.21 -7.61
CA LEU A 471 22.07 25.99 -8.39
C LEU A 471 21.76 26.32 -9.85
N VAL A 472 22.12 25.39 -10.73
CA VAL A 472 21.71 25.38 -12.13
C VAL A 472 20.80 24.18 -12.35
N CYS A 473 19.64 24.42 -12.96
CA CYS A 473 18.60 23.42 -13.23
C CYS A 473 18.45 23.25 -14.75
N ILE A 474 18.95 22.13 -15.28
CA ILE A 474 18.88 21.81 -16.72
C ILE A 474 17.62 21.01 -17.00
N HIS A 475 16.79 21.46 -17.95
CA HIS A 475 15.55 20.78 -18.32
C HIS A 475 15.38 20.63 -19.82
N ASP A 476 14.82 19.49 -20.24
CA ASP A 476 14.48 19.26 -21.65
C ASP A 476 13.07 19.84 -21.89
N SER A 477 12.95 20.83 -22.78
CA SER A 477 11.64 21.40 -23.16
C SER A 477 10.64 20.37 -23.70
N ALA A 478 11.12 19.24 -24.22
CA ALA A 478 10.31 18.12 -24.67
C ALA A 478 9.65 17.31 -23.53
N ARG A 479 9.84 17.68 -22.26
CA ARG A 479 9.13 17.13 -21.10
C ARG A 479 8.12 18.16 -20.54
N PRO A 480 6.96 18.33 -21.19
CA PRO A 480 6.00 19.37 -20.84
C PRO A 480 5.26 19.13 -19.52
N LEU A 481 5.30 17.89 -19.00
CA LEU A 481 4.49 17.45 -17.86
C LEU A 481 5.23 17.46 -16.52
N VAL A 482 6.40 18.10 -16.46
CA VAL A 482 7.15 18.28 -15.22
C VAL A 482 6.30 19.08 -14.22
N SER A 483 6.18 18.57 -12.98
CA SER A 483 5.37 19.19 -11.93
C SER A 483 6.20 20.15 -11.07
N SER A 484 5.57 21.18 -10.52
CA SER A 484 6.24 22.10 -9.59
C SER A 484 6.76 21.36 -8.35
N GLU A 485 6.04 20.34 -7.89
CA GLU A 485 6.45 19.51 -6.74
C GLU A 485 7.73 18.72 -7.03
N ASP A 486 7.82 18.09 -8.21
CA ASP A 486 9.01 17.31 -8.57
C ASP A 486 10.24 18.21 -8.78
N VAL A 487 10.05 19.41 -9.35
CA VAL A 487 11.12 20.42 -9.47
C VAL A 487 11.63 20.81 -8.09
N LYS A 488 10.75 21.15 -7.14
CA LYS A 488 11.16 21.55 -5.79
C LYS A 488 11.97 20.48 -5.07
N LYS A 489 11.55 19.22 -5.15
CA LYS A 489 12.28 18.11 -4.53
C LYS A 489 13.70 17.97 -5.08
N VAL A 490 13.86 17.99 -6.40
CA VAL A 490 15.20 17.83 -7.00
C VAL A 490 16.09 19.04 -6.72
N LEU A 491 15.52 20.24 -6.57
CA LEU A 491 16.27 21.43 -6.11
C LEU A 491 16.76 21.26 -4.66
N GLU A 492 15.89 20.81 -3.74
CA GLU A 492 16.23 20.54 -2.34
C GLU A 492 17.33 19.47 -2.23
N ASP A 493 17.19 18.35 -2.96
CA ASP A 493 18.19 17.28 -2.96
C ASP A 493 19.53 17.76 -3.53
N ALA A 494 19.53 18.57 -4.59
CA ALA A 494 20.76 19.14 -5.15
C ALA A 494 21.41 20.17 -4.23
N ALA A 495 20.65 20.93 -3.44
CA ALA A 495 21.21 21.84 -2.44
C ALA A 495 22.01 21.06 -1.38
N VAL A 496 21.47 19.92 -0.94
CA VAL A 496 22.11 19.03 0.05
C VAL A 496 23.29 18.26 -0.54
N HIS A 497 23.11 17.63 -1.70
CA HIS A 497 24.09 16.68 -2.28
C HIS A 497 25.05 17.31 -3.29
N GLY A 498 24.82 18.55 -3.69
CA GLY A 498 25.58 19.26 -4.73
C GLY A 498 25.14 18.94 -6.16
N ALA A 499 24.62 17.73 -6.42
CA ALA A 499 24.03 17.33 -7.68
C ALA A 499 22.90 16.32 -7.45
N ALA A 500 21.76 16.54 -8.11
CA ALA A 500 20.62 15.63 -8.10
C ALA A 500 19.91 15.59 -9.47
N VAL A 501 19.28 14.46 -9.78
CA VAL A 501 18.57 14.22 -11.05
C VAL A 501 17.22 13.59 -10.77
N LEU A 502 16.17 14.02 -11.49
CA LEU A 502 14.92 13.26 -11.49
C LEU A 502 15.10 11.93 -12.19
N GLY A 503 14.60 10.86 -11.58
CA GLY A 503 14.55 9.55 -12.21
C GLY A 503 13.37 8.72 -11.71
N VAL A 504 13.03 7.66 -12.44
CA VAL A 504 12.02 6.67 -12.00
C VAL A 504 12.59 5.26 -12.08
N PRO A 505 12.19 4.33 -11.19
CA PRO A 505 12.62 2.94 -11.29
C PRO A 505 12.17 2.29 -12.60
N VAL A 506 13.04 1.49 -13.22
CA VAL A 506 12.69 0.81 -14.48
C VAL A 506 11.65 -0.29 -14.23
N LYS A 507 10.52 -0.22 -14.97
CA LYS A 507 9.44 -1.22 -14.92
C LYS A 507 9.68 -2.42 -15.84
N ALA A 508 10.27 -2.16 -17.01
CA ALA A 508 10.53 -3.18 -18.01
C ALA A 508 11.68 -4.11 -17.59
N THR A 509 11.67 -5.35 -18.07
CA THR A 509 12.85 -6.22 -17.96
C THR A 509 13.87 -5.79 -19.00
N ILE A 510 15.04 -5.31 -18.56
CA ILE A 510 16.11 -4.86 -19.46
C ILE A 510 17.08 -6.01 -19.75
N LYS A 511 17.35 -6.23 -21.04
CA LYS A 511 18.32 -7.20 -21.54
C LYS A 511 19.52 -6.46 -22.12
N GLU A 512 20.72 -6.90 -21.77
CA GLU A 512 21.93 -6.58 -22.53
C GLU A 512 21.98 -7.53 -23.73
N ALA A 513 22.18 -6.99 -24.92
CA ALA A 513 22.29 -7.75 -26.16
C ALA A 513 23.67 -7.53 -26.80
N ASP A 514 24.15 -8.53 -27.54
CA ASP A 514 25.38 -8.41 -28.31
C ASP A 514 25.15 -7.72 -29.67
N ASN A 515 26.22 -7.52 -30.44
CA ASN A 515 26.16 -6.90 -31.77
C ASN A 515 25.31 -7.68 -32.78
N ASN A 516 24.96 -8.93 -32.50
CA ASN A 516 24.12 -9.78 -33.33
C ASN A 516 22.66 -9.86 -32.81
N SER A 517 22.30 -8.99 -31.85
CA SER A 517 20.98 -8.92 -31.21
C SER A 517 20.59 -10.18 -30.40
N PHE A 518 21.56 -10.97 -29.95
CA PHE A 518 21.31 -12.06 -29.00
C PHE A 518 21.41 -11.56 -27.56
N VAL A 519 20.53 -12.09 -26.69
CA VAL A 519 20.52 -11.75 -25.26
C VAL A 519 21.77 -12.28 -24.58
N VAL A 520 22.58 -11.36 -24.04
CA VAL A 520 23.79 -11.68 -23.25
C VAL A 520 23.42 -11.91 -21.79
N LYS A 521 22.71 -10.96 -21.18
CA LYS A 521 22.26 -11.07 -19.79
C LYS A 521 21.03 -10.22 -19.51
N THR A 522 20.34 -10.56 -18.42
CA THR A 522 19.25 -9.72 -17.88
C THR A 522 19.82 -8.85 -16.78
N LEU A 523 19.65 -7.54 -16.87
CA LEU A 523 20.08 -6.62 -15.83
C LEU A 523 19.10 -6.66 -14.65
N ASP A 524 19.61 -6.51 -13.41
CA ASP A 524 18.73 -6.42 -12.23
C ASP A 524 17.98 -5.09 -12.25
N ARG A 525 16.72 -5.11 -12.68
CA ARG A 525 15.87 -3.92 -12.77
C ARG A 525 15.73 -3.16 -11.44
N LYS A 526 15.97 -3.79 -10.28
CA LYS A 526 15.89 -3.11 -8.98
C LYS A 526 16.96 -2.05 -8.79
N THR A 527 18.07 -2.14 -9.51
CA THR A 527 19.17 -1.17 -9.47
C THR A 527 19.14 -0.22 -10.66
N LEU A 528 18.16 -0.35 -11.57
CA LEU A 528 18.07 0.46 -12.78
C LEU A 528 17.02 1.56 -12.64
N TRP A 529 17.41 2.75 -13.07
CA TRP A 529 16.57 3.93 -13.08
C TRP A 529 16.56 4.54 -14.48
N GLU A 530 15.38 4.98 -14.92
CA GLU A 530 15.22 5.78 -16.12
C GLU A 530 15.44 7.25 -15.74
N MET A 531 16.52 7.83 -16.24
CA MET A 531 16.87 9.22 -15.98
C MET A 531 15.91 10.16 -16.72
N GLN A 532 15.48 11.20 -16.00
CA GLN A 532 14.62 12.26 -16.48
C GLN A 532 15.32 13.62 -16.34
N THR A 533 14.57 14.68 -16.66
CA THR A 533 14.94 16.05 -16.34
C THR A 533 13.79 16.68 -15.54
N PRO A 534 14.08 17.57 -14.56
CA PRO A 534 15.30 18.34 -14.44
C PRO A 534 16.51 17.62 -13.83
N GLN A 535 17.70 18.09 -14.21
CA GLN A 535 19.00 17.73 -13.64
C GLN A 535 19.57 18.99 -12.99
N VAL A 536 19.84 18.93 -11.68
CA VAL A 536 20.17 20.11 -10.87
C VAL A 536 21.53 19.91 -10.23
N MET A 537 22.39 20.93 -10.33
CA MET A 537 23.74 20.87 -9.79
C MET A 537 24.28 22.24 -9.42
N LYS A 538 25.29 22.27 -8.56
CA LYS A 538 26.03 23.50 -8.25
C LYS A 538 26.78 23.99 -9.50
N PRO A 539 26.75 25.31 -9.81
CA PRO A 539 27.38 25.84 -11.02
C PRO A 539 28.87 25.49 -11.14
N ASN A 540 29.61 25.49 -10.02
CA ASN A 540 31.03 25.18 -10.02
C ASN A 540 31.30 23.73 -10.44
N LEU A 541 30.47 22.76 -9.99
CA LEU A 541 30.61 21.36 -10.41
C LEU A 541 30.46 21.21 -11.92
N LEU A 542 29.51 21.92 -12.51
CA LEU A 542 29.28 21.83 -13.96
C LEU A 542 30.41 22.51 -14.74
N LYS A 543 30.92 23.66 -14.27
CA LYS A 543 32.08 24.34 -14.88
C LYS A 543 33.33 23.47 -14.85
N ASP A 544 33.69 22.94 -13.69
CA ASP A 544 34.85 22.06 -13.51
C ASP A 544 34.74 20.81 -14.38
N GLY A 545 33.52 20.26 -14.50
CA GLY A 545 33.24 19.09 -15.31
C GLY A 545 33.40 19.35 -16.81
N PHE A 546 32.90 20.48 -17.32
CA PHE A 546 33.11 20.85 -18.72
C PHE A 546 34.59 21.13 -19.05
N GLU A 547 35.35 21.73 -18.13
CA GLU A 547 36.79 21.92 -18.29
C GLU A 547 37.53 20.58 -18.36
N LEU A 548 37.17 19.63 -17.48
CA LEU A 548 37.71 18.28 -17.46
C LEU A 548 37.43 17.53 -18.77
N VAL A 549 36.17 17.52 -19.21
CA VAL A 549 35.74 16.84 -20.45
C VAL A 549 36.49 17.41 -21.65
N LYS A 550 36.65 18.73 -21.74
CA LYS A 550 37.37 19.39 -22.82
C LYS A 550 38.87 19.11 -22.79
N ARG A 551 39.49 19.10 -21.61
CA ARG A 551 40.92 18.84 -21.42
C ARG A 551 41.28 17.40 -21.80
N ASP A 552 40.45 16.44 -21.40
CA ASP A 552 40.75 15.01 -21.49
C ASP A 552 40.07 14.33 -22.70
N GLY A 553 39.27 15.07 -23.47
CA GLY A 553 38.61 14.58 -24.69
C GLY A 553 37.60 13.48 -24.42
N LEU A 554 36.88 13.57 -23.30
CA LEU A 554 35.95 12.52 -22.83
C LEU A 554 34.62 12.55 -23.61
N GLU A 555 34.07 11.38 -23.89
CA GLU A 555 32.74 11.25 -24.48
C GLU A 555 31.67 11.23 -23.38
N VAL A 556 30.73 12.16 -23.42
CA VAL A 556 29.70 12.35 -22.41
C VAL A 556 28.34 12.01 -23.03
N THR A 557 27.50 11.29 -22.30
CA THR A 557 26.20 10.79 -22.81
C THR A 557 24.99 11.52 -22.24
N ASP A 558 25.16 12.21 -21.11
CA ASP A 558 24.15 13.04 -20.42
C ASP A 558 24.82 14.06 -19.47
N ASP A 559 24.06 14.97 -18.84
CA ASP A 559 24.69 16.00 -17.99
C ASP A 559 25.20 15.42 -16.66
N VAL A 560 24.66 14.28 -16.24
CA VAL A 560 25.07 13.54 -15.05
C VAL A 560 26.46 12.94 -15.23
N SER A 561 26.77 12.37 -16.40
CA SER A 561 28.09 11.78 -16.68
C SER A 561 29.23 12.80 -16.60
N ILE A 562 28.96 14.09 -16.85
CA ILE A 562 29.93 15.18 -16.61
C ILE A 562 30.34 15.23 -15.12
N VAL A 563 29.36 15.12 -14.23
CA VAL A 563 29.58 15.13 -12.78
C VAL A 563 30.19 13.81 -12.29
N GLU A 564 29.85 12.69 -12.93
CA GLU A 564 30.45 11.39 -12.64
C GLU A 564 31.96 11.36 -12.96
N TYR A 565 32.41 12.05 -14.03
CA TYR A 565 33.83 12.18 -14.35
C TYR A 565 34.63 12.92 -13.28
N LEU A 566 33.99 13.85 -12.55
CA LEU A 566 34.57 14.50 -11.38
C LEU A 566 34.60 13.59 -10.14
N LYS A 567 34.04 12.37 -10.23
CA LYS A 567 33.82 11.43 -9.12
C LYS A 567 32.94 12.01 -8.01
N HIS A 568 32.12 13.00 -8.33
CA HIS A 568 31.14 13.57 -7.41
C HIS A 568 29.86 12.73 -7.45
N PRO A 569 29.29 12.32 -6.30
CA PRO A 569 28.07 11.52 -6.29
C PRO A 569 26.87 12.34 -6.77
N VAL A 570 26.03 11.74 -7.60
CA VAL A 570 24.77 12.35 -8.08
C VAL A 570 23.60 11.62 -7.41
N TYR A 571 22.74 12.38 -6.75
CA TYR A 571 21.56 11.85 -6.06
C TYR A 571 20.40 11.66 -7.04
N ILE A 572 19.69 10.53 -6.96
CA ILE A 572 18.50 10.29 -7.79
C ILE A 572 17.27 10.66 -6.96
N THR A 573 16.63 11.76 -7.33
CA THR A 573 15.34 12.17 -6.79
C THR A 573 14.22 11.42 -7.51
N GLU A 574 13.36 10.72 -6.77
CA GLU A 574 12.26 9.97 -7.36
C GLU A 574 11.21 10.92 -7.98
N GLY A 575 11.05 10.85 -9.29
CA GLY A 575 10.10 11.65 -10.08
C GLY A 575 8.80 10.91 -10.42
N SER A 576 8.01 11.50 -11.31
CA SER A 576 6.76 10.89 -11.81
C SER A 576 6.96 10.19 -13.15
N TYR A 577 6.29 9.03 -13.32
CA TYR A 577 6.17 8.37 -14.63
C TYR A 577 5.40 9.21 -15.66
N THR A 578 4.63 10.21 -15.21
CA THR A 578 3.93 11.14 -16.11
C THR A 578 4.86 12.18 -16.72
N ASN A 579 6.09 12.35 -16.21
CA ASN A 579 7.10 13.27 -16.74
C ASN A 579 7.78 12.69 -18.00
N ILE A 580 6.96 12.27 -18.96
CA ILE A 580 7.42 11.65 -20.21
C ILE A 580 8.13 12.68 -21.09
N LYS A 581 9.08 12.20 -21.89
CA LYS A 581 9.69 12.98 -22.95
C LYS A 581 8.91 12.74 -24.24
N VAL A 582 8.35 13.80 -24.82
CA VAL A 582 7.66 13.70 -26.11
C VAL A 582 8.71 13.51 -27.21
N THR A 583 8.69 12.35 -27.84
CA THR A 583 9.63 11.95 -28.89
C THR A 583 8.96 11.39 -30.14
N THR A 584 7.74 10.88 -30.01
CA THR A 584 6.93 10.24 -31.05
C THR A 584 5.51 10.84 -31.08
N PRO A 585 4.73 10.63 -32.16
CA PRO A 585 3.34 11.06 -32.22
C PRO A 585 2.47 10.41 -31.12
N ASP A 586 2.75 9.16 -30.75
CA ASP A 586 2.05 8.47 -29.68
C ASP A 586 2.29 9.13 -28.31
N ASP A 587 3.52 9.63 -28.08
CA ASP A 587 3.84 10.39 -26.86
C ASP A 587 3.02 11.69 -26.76
N LEU A 588 2.71 12.32 -27.90
CA LEU A 588 1.91 13.55 -27.92
C LEU A 588 0.47 13.26 -27.48
N LEU A 589 -0.15 12.21 -28.03
CA LEU A 589 -1.49 11.76 -27.64
C LEU A 589 -1.54 11.38 -26.16
N LEU A 590 -0.50 10.70 -25.67
CA LEU A 590 -0.37 10.35 -24.26
C LEU A 590 -0.26 11.61 -23.39
N ALA A 591 0.54 12.60 -23.81
CA ALA A 591 0.68 13.86 -23.09
C ALA A 591 -0.66 14.62 -23.00
N GLU A 592 -1.43 14.71 -24.09
CA GLU A 592 -2.74 15.36 -24.09
C GLU A 592 -3.72 14.69 -23.11
N ARG A 593 -3.74 13.36 -23.09
CA ARG A 593 -4.58 12.59 -22.16
C ARG A 593 -4.20 12.85 -20.71
N LEU A 594 -2.90 12.80 -20.40
CA LEU A 594 -2.38 13.05 -19.04
C LEU A 594 -2.67 14.47 -18.55
N MET A 595 -2.75 15.46 -19.46
CA MET A 595 -3.10 16.83 -19.09
C MET A 595 -4.59 17.04 -18.84
N ASN A 596 -5.47 16.32 -19.55
CA ASN A 596 -6.92 16.45 -19.41
C ASN A 596 -7.51 15.71 -18.18
N GLU A 597 -6.75 14.79 -17.56
CA GLU A 597 -7.17 14.07 -16.33
C GLU A 597 -6.81 14.83 -15.03
N LYS A 598 -6.07 15.94 -15.13
CA LYS A 598 -5.82 16.88 -14.02
C LYS A 598 -6.93 17.92 -13.93
#